data_AF-A0A7S2DV54-F1
#
_entry.id   AF-A0A7S2DV54-F1
#
_cell.length_a   1.000
_cell.length_b   1.000
_cell.length_c   1.000
_cell.angle_alpha   90.00
_cell.angle_beta   90.00
_cell.angle_gamma   90.00
#
_symmetry.space_group_name_H-M   'P 1'
#
loop_
_entity.id
_entity.type
_entity.pdbx_description
1 polymer ?
#
loop_
_entity_poly.entity_id
_entity_poly.type
_entity_poly.pdbx_seq_one_letter_code
_entity_poly.pdbx_strand_id
1 'polypeptide(L)'
;SEKTSAVEEEASAAVLAAKKLILGKQKDAKGPEATAAIAKLQTRLNQTQQELNKHVKAAGSAERLLKGKETVVELDTKIKGAEAEVDKVEELAKPVQCDEGEELPDDTLEELGTAFVSGQKTVKAATSAVESNLSTAPPLVKSALQKLIERTKKAS
;
A
#
# COMPACT_ATOMS: atom_id res chain seq x y z
N SER A 1 -4.69 9.82 -6.51
CA SER A 1 -5.99 9.86 -7.21
C SER A 1 -5.87 10.81 -8.38
N GLU A 2 -6.37 10.46 -9.56
CA GLU A 2 -6.34 11.33 -10.76
C GLU A 2 -6.93 12.72 -10.48
N LYS A 3 -7.97 12.80 -9.65
CA LYS A 3 -8.58 14.07 -9.24
C LYS A 3 -7.64 14.93 -8.38
N THR A 4 -6.89 14.31 -7.48
CA THR A 4 -5.92 15.01 -6.64
C THR A 4 -4.73 15.49 -7.48
N SER A 5 -4.23 14.67 -8.39
CA SER A 5 -3.12 15.04 -9.29
C SER A 5 -3.47 16.21 -10.20
N ALA A 6 -4.68 16.23 -10.79
CA ALA A 6 -5.12 17.30 -11.67
C ALA A 6 -5.23 18.65 -10.95
N VAL A 7 -5.79 18.65 -9.73
CA VAL A 7 -5.91 19.87 -8.92
C VAL A 7 -4.55 20.37 -8.44
N GLU A 8 -3.61 19.47 -8.11
CA GLU A 8 -2.23 19.84 -7.76
C GLU A 8 -1.48 20.49 -8.93
N GLU A 9 -1.66 19.96 -10.14
CA GLU A 9 -1.07 20.52 -11.36
C GLU A 9 -1.65 21.90 -11.69
N GLU A 10 -2.97 22.05 -11.63
CA GLU A 10 -3.67 23.32 -11.85
C GLU A 10 -3.24 24.38 -10.83
N ALA A 11 -3.20 24.03 -9.54
CA ALA A 11 -2.75 24.93 -8.48
C ALA A 11 -1.28 25.32 -8.65
N SER A 12 -0.42 24.40 -9.05
CA SER A 12 1.00 24.68 -9.33
C SER A 12 1.15 25.62 -10.52
N ALA A 13 0.40 25.39 -11.60
CA ALA A 13 0.38 26.26 -12.77
C ALA A 13 -0.10 27.68 -12.42
N ALA A 14 -1.16 27.80 -11.61
CA ALA A 14 -1.69 29.08 -11.16
C ALA A 14 -0.67 29.87 -10.31
N VAL A 15 0.05 29.20 -9.39
CA VAL A 15 1.09 29.84 -8.59
C VAL A 15 2.27 30.30 -9.46
N LEU A 16 2.67 29.50 -10.46
CA LEU A 16 3.72 29.89 -11.41
C LEU A 16 3.30 31.09 -12.28
N ALA A 17 2.06 31.11 -12.76
CA ALA A 17 1.52 32.23 -13.52
C ALA A 17 1.49 33.52 -12.67
N ALA A 18 1.03 33.42 -11.42
CA ALA A 18 1.04 34.55 -10.48
C ALA A 18 2.46 35.07 -10.21
N LYS A 19 3.46 34.18 -10.09
CA LYS A 19 4.87 34.58 -9.90
C LYS A 19 5.38 35.39 -11.08
N LYS A 20 5.11 34.91 -12.31
CA LYS A 20 5.49 35.63 -13.54
C LYS A 20 4.83 37.00 -13.61
N LEU A 21 3.55 37.10 -13.27
CA LEU A 21 2.81 38.36 -13.30
C LEU A 21 3.35 39.38 -12.28
N ILE A 22 3.65 38.94 -11.06
CA ILE A 22 4.24 39.80 -10.02
C ILE A 22 5.64 40.27 -10.42
N LEU A 23 6.47 39.39 -10.98
CA LEU A 23 7.80 39.77 -11.51
C LEU A 23 7.71 40.79 -12.64
N GLY A 24 6.69 40.67 -13.51
CA GLY A 24 6.40 41.69 -14.53
C GLY A 24 6.08 43.04 -13.89
N LYS A 25 5.11 43.07 -12.97
CA LYS A 25 4.72 44.30 -12.27
C LYS A 25 5.85 44.92 -11.44
N GLN A 26 6.79 44.12 -10.94
CA GLN A 26 7.95 44.62 -10.21
C GLN A 26 8.84 45.50 -11.07
N LYS A 27 8.94 45.22 -12.38
CA LYS A 27 9.72 46.04 -13.32
C LYS A 27 9.05 47.39 -13.60
N ASP A 28 7.73 47.45 -13.51
CA ASP A 28 6.93 48.63 -13.83
C ASP A 28 6.62 49.50 -12.59
N ALA A 29 6.90 49.00 -11.39
CA ALA A 29 6.60 49.69 -10.14
C ALA A 29 7.46 50.95 -9.96
N LYS A 30 6.78 52.08 -9.75
CA LYS A 30 7.40 53.36 -9.45
C LYS A 30 6.92 53.85 -8.09
N GLY A 31 7.86 54.25 -7.24
CA GLY A 31 7.57 54.77 -5.91
C GLY A 31 7.47 53.69 -4.82
N PRO A 32 7.63 54.09 -3.55
CA PRO A 32 7.77 53.19 -2.41
C PRO A 32 6.50 52.36 -2.12
N GLU A 33 5.32 52.93 -2.35
CA GLU A 33 4.04 52.24 -2.10
C GLU A 33 3.83 51.05 -3.04
N ALA A 34 4.11 51.23 -4.34
CA ALA A 34 4.01 50.16 -5.34
C ALA A 34 5.00 49.03 -5.03
N THR A 35 6.24 49.38 -4.70
CA THR A 35 7.27 48.40 -4.28
C THR A 35 6.85 47.63 -3.04
N ALA A 36 6.31 48.31 -2.02
CA ALA A 36 5.83 47.67 -0.80
C ALA A 36 4.63 46.74 -1.05
N ALA A 37 3.70 47.13 -1.92
CA ALA A 37 2.56 46.29 -2.30
C ALA A 37 3.01 45.02 -3.04
N ILE A 38 3.96 45.14 -3.97
CA ILE A 38 4.54 44.01 -4.70
C ILE A 38 5.28 43.06 -3.74
N ALA A 39 6.09 43.60 -2.83
CA ALA A 39 6.77 42.79 -1.82
C ALA A 39 5.77 41.97 -0.97
N LYS A 40 4.67 42.59 -0.53
CA LYS A 40 3.59 41.89 0.20
C LYS A 40 2.97 40.76 -0.64
N LEU A 41 2.72 40.99 -1.92
CA LEU A 41 2.18 39.97 -2.83
C LEU A 41 3.17 38.82 -3.05
N GLN A 42 4.48 39.12 -3.19
CA GLN A 42 5.53 38.10 -3.28
C GLN A 42 5.58 37.23 -2.03
N THR A 43 5.52 37.84 -0.84
CA THR A 43 5.48 37.09 0.44
C THR A 43 4.28 36.16 0.50
N ARG A 44 3.07 36.67 0.21
CA ARG A 44 1.84 35.85 0.20
C ARG A 44 1.94 34.69 -0.78
N LEU A 45 2.44 34.94 -1.99
CA LEU A 45 2.56 33.91 -3.02
C LEU A 45 3.57 32.83 -2.64
N ASN A 46 4.69 33.22 -2.01
CA ASN A 46 5.66 32.26 -1.49
C ASN A 46 5.07 31.42 -0.36
N GLN A 47 4.28 32.01 0.53
CA GLN A 47 3.54 31.27 1.57
C GLN A 47 2.54 30.29 0.94
N THR A 48 1.73 30.72 -0.02
CA THR A 48 0.81 29.84 -0.75
C THR A 48 1.54 28.68 -1.42
N GLN A 49 2.69 28.93 -2.07
CA GLN A 49 3.49 27.86 -2.67
C GLN A 49 3.99 26.85 -1.61
N GLN A 50 4.43 27.34 -0.46
CA GLN A 50 4.90 26.47 0.62
C GLN A 50 3.76 25.60 1.17
N GLU A 51 2.58 26.16 1.40
CA GLU A 51 1.41 25.41 1.85
C GLU A 51 0.94 24.40 0.78
N LEU A 52 0.90 24.80 -0.50
CA LEU A 52 0.60 23.88 -1.59
C LEU A 52 1.55 22.67 -1.58
N ASN A 53 2.85 22.92 -1.44
CA ASN A 53 3.85 21.85 -1.39
C ASN A 53 3.68 20.93 -0.17
N LYS A 54 3.21 21.45 0.97
CA LYS A 54 2.88 20.62 2.15
C LYS A 54 1.68 19.72 1.86
N HIS A 55 0.63 20.28 1.27
CA HIS A 55 -0.58 19.53 0.93
C HIS A 55 -0.32 18.44 -0.10
N VAL A 56 0.44 18.72 -1.17
CA VAL A 56 0.87 17.73 -2.17
C VAL A 56 1.60 16.56 -1.51
N LYS A 57 2.57 16.85 -0.64
CA LYS A 57 3.31 15.81 0.09
C LYS A 57 2.42 14.99 1.02
N ALA A 58 1.50 15.65 1.72
CA ALA A 58 0.56 14.98 2.61
C ALA A 58 -0.41 14.07 1.83
N ALA A 59 -0.94 14.54 0.71
CA ALA A 59 -1.81 13.78 -0.17
C ALA A 59 -1.10 12.54 -0.74
N GLY A 60 0.10 12.69 -1.28
CA GLY A 60 0.89 11.56 -1.76
C GLY A 60 1.22 10.54 -0.66
N SER A 61 1.51 11.01 0.56
CA SER A 61 1.76 10.14 1.71
C SER A 61 0.50 9.39 2.15
N ALA A 62 -0.65 10.07 2.18
CA ALA A 62 -1.94 9.47 2.51
C ALA A 62 -2.36 8.43 1.47
N GLU A 63 -2.18 8.71 0.18
CA GLU A 63 -2.49 7.77 -0.89
C GLU A 63 -1.61 6.52 -0.81
N ARG A 64 -0.30 6.67 -0.58
CA ARG A 64 0.60 5.53 -0.40
C ARG A 64 0.21 4.70 0.83
N LEU A 65 -0.23 5.36 1.91
CA LEU A 65 -0.71 4.67 3.11
C LEU A 65 -2.01 3.90 2.86
N LEU A 66 -2.97 4.51 2.16
CA LEU A 66 -4.24 3.87 1.81
C LEU A 66 -4.02 2.63 0.95
N LYS A 67 -3.27 2.76 -0.15
CA LYS A 67 -2.89 1.63 -1.01
C LYS A 67 -2.20 0.52 -0.22
N GLY A 68 -1.26 0.89 0.67
CA GLY A 68 -0.61 -0.10 1.53
C GLY A 68 -1.57 -0.82 2.49
N LYS A 69 -2.60 -0.14 3.02
CA LYS A 69 -3.64 -0.78 3.84
C LYS A 69 -4.55 -1.70 3.02
N GLU A 70 -4.93 -1.29 1.80
CA GLU A 70 -5.70 -2.12 0.88
C GLU A 70 -4.93 -3.41 0.56
N THR A 71 -3.64 -3.30 0.26
CA THR A 71 -2.76 -4.46 0.06
C THR A 71 -2.70 -5.36 1.28
N VAL A 72 -2.64 -4.81 2.50
CA VAL A 72 -2.68 -5.63 3.73
C VAL A 72 -3.98 -6.43 3.83
N VAL A 73 -5.13 -5.83 3.51
CA VAL A 73 -6.43 -6.52 3.54
C VAL A 73 -6.50 -7.63 2.48
N GLU A 74 -6.01 -7.36 1.28
CA GLU A 74 -5.95 -8.36 0.20
C GLU A 74 -5.05 -9.55 0.60
N LEU A 75 -3.85 -9.27 1.10
CA LEU A 75 -2.91 -10.29 1.55
C LEU A 75 -3.44 -11.08 2.74
N ASP A 76 -4.11 -10.43 3.70
CA ASP A 76 -4.77 -11.13 4.82
C ASP A 76 -5.83 -12.11 4.33
N THR A 77 -6.62 -11.72 3.33
CA THR A 77 -7.63 -12.59 2.70
C THR A 77 -6.97 -13.79 2.02
N LYS A 78 -5.87 -13.57 1.28
CA LYS A 78 -5.10 -14.64 0.64
C LYS A 78 -4.51 -15.61 1.66
N ILE A 79 -3.99 -15.10 2.78
CA ILE A 79 -3.42 -15.92 3.86
C ILE A 79 -4.48 -16.76 4.54
N LYS A 80 -5.68 -16.21 4.81
CA LYS A 80 -6.80 -16.99 5.35
C LYS A 80 -7.20 -18.15 4.43
N GLY A 81 -7.18 -17.93 3.12
CA GLY A 81 -7.39 -19.02 2.15
C GLY A 81 -6.29 -20.08 2.21
N ALA A 82 -5.03 -19.67 2.39
CA ALA A 82 -3.91 -20.60 2.56
C ALA A 82 -4.00 -21.40 3.86
N GLU A 83 -4.38 -20.74 4.97
CA GLU A 83 -4.61 -21.37 6.28
C GLU A 83 -5.74 -22.41 6.17
N ALA A 84 -6.84 -22.11 5.47
CA ALA A 84 -7.93 -23.07 5.26
C ALA A 84 -7.54 -24.33 4.46
N GLU A 85 -6.65 -24.19 3.47
CA GLU A 85 -6.11 -25.35 2.74
C GLU A 85 -5.22 -26.21 3.65
N VAL A 86 -4.44 -25.59 4.55
CA VAL A 86 -3.64 -26.31 5.55
C VAL A 86 -4.54 -27.03 6.55
N ASP A 87 -5.59 -26.37 7.06
CA ASP A 87 -6.58 -26.99 7.96
C ASP A 87 -7.23 -28.23 7.32
N LYS A 88 -7.54 -28.16 6.01
CA LYS A 88 -8.07 -29.30 5.26
C LYS A 88 -7.07 -30.46 5.19
N VAL A 89 -5.79 -30.17 4.96
CA VAL A 89 -4.72 -31.18 4.97
C VAL A 89 -4.60 -31.82 6.35
N GLU A 90 -4.63 -31.01 7.42
CA GLU A 90 -4.60 -31.51 8.79
C GLU A 90 -5.81 -32.39 9.10
N GLU A 91 -7.00 -32.02 8.62
CA GLU A 91 -8.21 -32.81 8.80
C GLU A 91 -8.14 -34.17 8.09
N LEU A 92 -7.68 -34.20 6.83
CA LEU A 92 -7.48 -35.43 6.07
C LEU A 92 -6.34 -36.30 6.64
N ALA A 93 -5.36 -35.68 7.30
CA ALA A 93 -4.23 -36.36 7.93
C ALA A 93 -4.54 -36.87 9.35
N LYS A 94 -5.69 -36.49 9.95
CA LYS A 94 -6.13 -37.10 11.22
C LYS A 94 -6.24 -38.60 11.01
N PRO A 95 -5.86 -39.41 12.03
CA PRO A 95 -5.98 -40.85 11.92
C PRO A 95 -7.44 -41.19 11.63
N VAL A 96 -7.69 -41.67 10.41
CA VAL A 96 -8.88 -42.46 10.12
C VAL A 96 -8.80 -43.63 11.09
N GLN A 97 -9.90 -43.92 11.80
CA GLN A 97 -9.99 -45.16 12.56
C GLN A 97 -9.99 -46.31 11.55
N CYS A 98 -8.80 -46.70 11.12
CA CYS A 98 -8.56 -47.97 10.46
C CYS A 98 -8.41 -48.98 11.58
N ASP A 99 -9.16 -50.09 11.52
CA ASP A 99 -8.96 -51.21 12.44
C ASP A 99 -7.49 -51.66 12.39
N GLU A 100 -6.95 -52.18 13.49
CA GLU A 100 -5.53 -52.60 13.57
C GLU A 100 -5.16 -53.52 12.39
N GLY A 101 -4.42 -52.99 11.42
CA GLY A 101 -3.96 -53.71 10.23
C GLY A 101 -4.54 -53.26 8.89
N GLU A 102 -5.48 -52.30 8.86
CA GLU A 102 -5.98 -51.70 7.61
C GLU A 102 -5.14 -50.49 7.19
N GLU A 103 -4.65 -50.50 5.94
CA GLU A 103 -4.03 -49.33 5.31
C GLU A 103 -5.09 -48.26 5.02
N LEU A 104 -4.68 -46.99 5.00
CA LEU A 104 -5.55 -45.90 4.55
C LEU A 104 -6.06 -46.21 3.12
N PRO A 105 -7.36 -46.02 2.83
CA PRO A 105 -7.88 -46.22 1.48
C PRO A 105 -7.09 -45.38 0.47
N ASP A 106 -6.74 -45.98 -0.69
CA ASP A 106 -5.97 -45.31 -1.75
C ASP A 106 -6.59 -43.96 -2.16
N ASP A 107 -7.92 -43.88 -2.22
CA ASP A 107 -8.65 -42.64 -2.52
C ASP A 107 -8.38 -41.54 -1.49
N THR A 108 -8.30 -41.88 -0.20
CA THR A 108 -7.99 -40.94 0.89
C THR A 108 -6.53 -40.49 0.83
N LEU A 109 -5.61 -41.39 0.45
CA LEU A 109 -4.20 -41.09 0.28
C LEU A 109 -3.96 -40.14 -0.92
N GLU A 110 -4.67 -40.35 -2.03
CA GLU A 110 -4.63 -39.48 -3.21
C GLU A 110 -5.21 -38.09 -2.91
N GLU A 111 -6.33 -38.02 -2.19
CA GLU A 111 -6.93 -36.76 -1.75
C GLU A 111 -6.01 -35.98 -0.82
N LEU A 112 -5.36 -36.65 0.15
CA LEU A 112 -4.39 -36.04 1.04
C LEU A 112 -3.17 -35.52 0.26
N GLY A 113 -2.62 -36.30 -0.68
CA GLY A 113 -1.51 -35.89 -1.52
C GLY A 113 -1.84 -34.65 -2.37
N THR A 114 -3.04 -34.63 -2.95
CA THR A 114 -3.53 -33.48 -3.73
C THR A 114 -3.71 -32.23 -2.87
N ALA A 115 -4.33 -32.38 -1.69
CA ALA A 115 -4.53 -31.29 -0.75
C ALA A 115 -3.18 -30.74 -0.25
N PHE A 116 -2.19 -31.61 0.04
CA PHE A 116 -0.87 -31.20 0.49
C PHE A 116 -0.13 -30.36 -0.56
N VAL A 117 -0.14 -30.78 -1.83
CA VAL A 117 0.48 -30.02 -2.93
C VAL A 117 -0.22 -28.67 -3.13
N SER A 118 -1.56 -28.65 -3.08
CA SER A 118 -2.37 -27.42 -3.17
C SER A 118 -2.04 -26.44 -2.04
N GLY A 119 -2.08 -26.91 -0.79
CA GLY A 119 -1.78 -26.13 0.40
C GLY A 119 -0.37 -25.55 0.36
N GLN A 120 0.64 -26.39 0.07
CA GLN A 120 2.03 -25.93 -0.04
C GLN A 120 2.20 -24.84 -1.10
N LYS A 121 1.57 -24.99 -2.27
CA LYS A 121 1.64 -23.98 -3.34
C LYS A 121 1.00 -22.66 -2.90
N THR A 122 -0.14 -22.74 -2.24
CA THR A 122 -0.91 -21.57 -1.77
C THR A 122 -0.16 -20.82 -0.68
N VAL A 123 0.42 -21.53 0.31
CA VAL A 123 1.24 -20.94 1.38
C VAL A 123 2.50 -20.27 0.82
N LYS A 124 3.21 -20.91 -0.12
CA LYS A 124 4.37 -20.30 -0.79
C LYS A 124 3.96 -19.03 -1.55
N ALA A 125 2.88 -19.08 -2.31
CA ALA A 125 2.38 -17.93 -3.07
C ALA A 125 1.89 -16.77 -2.17
N ALA A 126 1.35 -17.07 -0.98
CA ALA A 126 0.99 -16.05 0.01
C ALA A 126 2.24 -15.43 0.64
N THR A 127 3.19 -16.25 1.08
CA THR A 127 4.48 -15.82 1.65
C THR A 127 5.23 -14.89 0.71
N SER A 128 5.45 -15.29 -0.54
CA SER A 128 6.16 -14.46 -1.52
C SER A 128 5.43 -13.15 -1.85
N ALA A 129 4.09 -13.15 -1.80
CA ALA A 129 3.31 -11.93 -2.02
C ALA A 129 3.43 -10.94 -0.86
N VAL A 130 3.55 -11.43 0.39
CA VAL A 130 3.81 -10.56 1.54
C VAL A 130 5.23 -9.99 1.49
N GLU A 131 6.23 -10.82 1.18
CA GLU A 131 7.65 -10.40 1.12
C GLU A 131 7.90 -9.32 0.06
N SER A 132 7.30 -9.47 -1.12
CA SER A 132 7.44 -8.48 -2.20
C SER A 132 6.90 -7.11 -1.79
N ASN A 133 5.78 -7.07 -1.07
CA ASN A 133 5.16 -5.85 -0.56
C ASN A 133 5.89 -5.27 0.67
N LEU A 134 6.51 -6.11 1.49
CA LEU A 134 7.24 -5.68 2.69
C LEU A 134 8.41 -4.73 2.35
N SER A 135 9.10 -5.01 1.25
CA SER A 135 10.29 -4.26 0.83
C SER A 135 9.99 -2.80 0.47
N THR A 136 8.80 -2.52 -0.08
CA THR A 136 8.39 -1.21 -0.59
C THR A 136 7.37 -0.48 0.29
N ALA A 137 6.84 -1.15 1.32
CA ALA A 137 5.81 -0.61 2.19
C ALA A 137 6.27 0.60 3.05
N PRO A 138 5.40 1.59 3.29
CA PRO A 138 5.62 2.62 4.31
C PRO A 138 5.81 2.03 5.72
N PRO A 139 6.50 2.72 6.65
CA PRO A 139 6.76 2.21 8.00
C PRO A 139 5.51 1.74 8.75
N LEU A 140 4.40 2.48 8.65
CA LEU A 140 3.12 2.14 9.29
C LEU A 140 2.49 0.85 8.72
N VAL A 141 2.79 0.50 7.47
CA VAL A 141 2.26 -0.69 6.78
C VAL A 141 3.18 -1.89 7.02
N LYS A 142 4.51 -1.67 7.14
CA LYS A 142 5.49 -2.72 7.40
C LYS A 142 5.16 -3.56 8.62
N SER A 143 4.72 -2.96 9.73
CA SER A 143 4.35 -3.72 10.94
C SER A 143 3.18 -4.68 10.70
N ALA A 144 2.18 -4.29 9.90
CA ALA A 144 1.07 -5.17 9.57
C ALA A 144 1.51 -6.33 8.66
N LEU A 145 2.31 -6.03 7.63
CA LEU A 145 2.88 -7.05 6.74
C LEU A 145 3.83 -8.01 7.48
N GLN A 146 4.57 -7.53 8.50
CA GLN A 146 5.39 -8.37 9.37
C GLN A 146 4.56 -9.41 10.14
N LYS A 147 3.38 -9.02 10.63
CA LYS A 147 2.47 -9.97 11.28
C LYS A 147 1.93 -11.01 10.30
N LEU A 148 1.67 -10.60 9.06
CA LEU A 148 1.22 -11.51 8.00
C LEU A 148 2.29 -12.53 7.61
N ILE A 149 3.57 -12.12 7.48
CA ILE A 149 4.65 -13.06 7.15
C ILE A 149 4.92 -14.04 8.30
N GLU A 150 4.78 -13.61 9.55
CA GLU A 150 4.90 -14.52 10.70
C GLU A 150 3.79 -15.58 10.72
N ARG A 151 2.56 -15.22 10.28
CA ARG A 151 1.47 -16.18 10.12
C ARG A 151 1.74 -17.19 9.03
N THR A 152 2.18 -16.74 7.85
CA THR A 152 2.45 -17.68 6.75
C THR A 152 3.56 -18.66 7.10
N LYS A 153 4.59 -18.22 7.83
CA LYS A 153 5.66 -19.09 8.34
C LYS A 153 5.19 -20.16 9.33
N LYS A 154 4.11 -19.92 10.08
CA LYS A 154 3.53 -20.94 10.97
C LYS A 154 2.74 -22.00 10.21
N ALA A 155 2.21 -21.66 9.03
CA ALA A 155 1.47 -22.54 8.15
C ALA A 155 2.34 -23.20 7.07
N SER A 156 3.66 -22.95 7.08
CA SER A 156 4.65 -23.44 6.09
C SER A 156 5.37 -24.70 6.55
#